data_AF-C9J9C7-F1
#
_entry.id   AF-C9J9C7-F1
#
_cell.length_a   1.000
_cell.length_b   1.000
_cell.length_c   1.000
_cell.angle_alpha   90.00
_cell.angle_beta   90.00
_cell.angle_gamma   90.00
#
_symmetry.space_group_name_H-M   'P 1'
#
loop_
_entity.id
_entity.type
_entity.pdbx_description
1 polymer ?
#
loop_
_entity_poly.entity_id
_entity_poly.type
_entity_poly.pdbx_seq_one_letter_code
_entity_poly.pdbx_strand_id
1 'polypeptide(L)'
;MAPKPKPWVQTEGPEKKKGRQAGREEDPFRSTAEALKAIPAEKRIIRVDPTCPLSSNPGTQVYEDYNCTLNQTNIENNNNKFYIIQLLQDSNRFFTCWNRWGRVGEVGQSKINHFTRLEDAKKDFEKKFREKTKNNWAERDHFVSHPGKYTLIEVQAEDEAQEAVVKVDRGPVRTVTKRVQPCSLDPATQKLITNIFSKEMFKNTMALMDLDVKKMPLGKLSKQQIARGFEALEALEEALKGPTDGGQSLEELSSHFYTVIPHNFGHSQPPPINSPELLQAKKDMLLVLADIELAQALQAVSEQEKTVEEVPHPLDRDYQLLKCQLQLLDS
;
A
#
# COMPACT_ATOMS: atom_id res chain seq x y z
N MET A 1 -90.75 7.38 -2.76
CA MET A 1 -89.82 6.65 -1.87
C MET A 1 -89.18 5.53 -2.68
N ALA A 2 -87.87 5.62 -2.94
CA ALA A 2 -87.14 4.65 -3.74
C ALA A 2 -86.77 3.39 -2.93
N PRO A 3 -86.73 2.19 -3.53
CA PRO A 3 -86.27 0.98 -2.83
C PRO A 3 -84.74 0.89 -2.79
N LYS A 4 -84.19 0.54 -1.62
CA LYS A 4 -82.76 0.35 -1.37
C LYS A 4 -82.22 -0.97 -1.97
N PRO A 5 -81.04 -0.98 -2.62
CA PRO A 5 -80.31 -2.22 -2.91
C PRO A 5 -79.28 -2.59 -1.83
N LYS A 6 -79.04 -3.90 -1.71
CA LYS A 6 -78.16 -4.63 -0.76
C LYS A 6 -76.65 -4.37 -1.00
N PRO A 7 -75.78 -4.58 0.01
CA PRO A 7 -74.33 -4.37 -0.12
C PRO A 7 -73.63 -5.54 -0.84
N TRP A 8 -72.65 -5.21 -1.68
CA TRP A 8 -71.79 -6.17 -2.37
C TRP A 8 -70.43 -6.30 -1.66
N VAL A 9 -69.98 -7.56 -1.62
CA VAL A 9 -68.81 -8.10 -0.94
C VAL A 9 -67.53 -7.78 -1.73
N GLN A 10 -66.43 -7.62 -0.99
CA GLN A 10 -65.06 -7.41 -1.47
C GLN A 10 -64.60 -8.51 -2.44
N THR A 11 -63.88 -8.12 -3.49
CA THR A 11 -63.04 -9.02 -4.29
C THR A 11 -61.65 -8.39 -4.43
N GLU A 12 -60.65 -9.16 -4.00
CA GLU A 12 -59.24 -8.87 -4.12
C GLU A 12 -58.81 -8.78 -5.59
N GLY A 13 -57.95 -7.81 -5.90
CA GLY A 13 -57.28 -7.65 -7.19
C GLY A 13 -55.75 -7.70 -7.00
N PRO A 14 -55.00 -8.25 -7.99
CA PRO A 14 -53.70 -8.87 -7.75
C PRO A 14 -52.51 -7.91 -7.74
N GLU A 15 -51.45 -8.41 -7.10
CA GLU A 15 -50.12 -7.83 -6.88
C GLU A 15 -49.55 -7.05 -8.07
N LYS A 16 -49.25 -5.76 -7.83
CA LYS A 16 -48.34 -4.99 -8.67
C LYS A 16 -46.90 -5.40 -8.35
N LYS A 17 -46.30 -6.12 -9.29
CA LYS A 17 -44.86 -6.39 -9.44
C LYS A 17 -44.02 -5.18 -8.99
N LYS A 18 -43.23 -5.39 -7.93
CA LYS A 18 -42.12 -4.52 -7.53
C LYS A 18 -41.26 -4.22 -8.76
N GLY A 19 -41.18 -2.94 -9.09
CA GLY A 19 -40.21 -2.44 -10.06
C GLY A 19 -38.80 -2.85 -9.65
N ARG A 20 -38.08 -3.42 -10.60
CA ARG A 20 -36.62 -3.53 -10.60
C ARG A 20 -36.06 -2.17 -10.16
N GLN A 21 -35.41 -2.14 -9.00
CA GLN A 21 -34.49 -1.05 -8.67
C GLN A 21 -33.44 -1.02 -9.78
N ALA A 22 -33.39 0.10 -10.49
CA ALA A 22 -32.23 0.48 -11.28
C ALA A 22 -31.02 0.38 -10.35
N GLY A 23 -30.00 -0.39 -10.75
CA GLY A 23 -28.76 -0.50 -10.00
C GLY A 23 -28.22 0.90 -9.74
N ARG A 24 -27.98 1.23 -8.48
CA ARG A 24 -27.02 2.29 -8.16
C ARG A 24 -25.71 1.84 -8.80
N GLU A 25 -25.18 2.60 -9.74
CA GLU A 25 -23.76 2.50 -10.04
C GLU A 25 -23.03 2.68 -8.69
N GLU A 26 -22.37 1.62 -8.24
CA GLU A 26 -21.58 1.68 -7.02
C GLU A 26 -20.46 2.69 -7.24
N ASP A 27 -20.31 3.65 -6.33
CA ASP A 27 -19.19 4.58 -6.33
C ASP A 27 -17.89 3.76 -6.24
N PRO A 28 -17.05 3.73 -7.30
CA PRO A 28 -15.85 2.90 -7.32
C PRO A 28 -14.92 3.18 -6.15
N PHE A 29 -14.92 4.42 -5.64
CA PHE A 29 -14.14 4.84 -4.48
C PHE A 29 -14.57 4.10 -3.21
N ARG A 30 -15.88 4.10 -2.91
CA ARG A 30 -16.42 3.43 -1.71
C ARG A 30 -16.33 1.91 -1.81
N SER A 31 -16.65 1.36 -2.97
CA SER A 31 -16.57 -0.09 -3.21
C SER A 31 -15.14 -0.61 -3.02
N THR A 32 -14.15 0.10 -3.57
CA THR A 32 -12.73 -0.25 -3.39
C THR A 32 -12.28 -0.11 -1.93
N ALA A 33 -12.69 0.97 -1.25
CA ALA A 33 -12.36 1.19 0.15
C ALA A 33 -12.90 0.07 1.06
N GLU A 34 -14.16 -0.33 0.88
CA GLU A 34 -14.78 -1.42 1.63
C GLU A 34 -14.09 -2.77 1.36
N ALA A 35 -13.79 -3.05 0.09
CA ALA A 35 -13.08 -4.27 -0.29
C ALA A 35 -11.69 -4.36 0.38
N LEU A 36 -10.91 -3.27 0.39
CA LEU A 36 -9.59 -3.24 1.02
C LEU A 36 -9.65 -3.39 2.54
N LYS A 37 -10.67 -2.83 3.21
CA LYS A 37 -10.87 -2.96 4.67
C LYS A 37 -11.20 -4.39 5.09
N ALA A 38 -11.89 -5.15 4.25
CA ALA A 38 -12.28 -6.52 4.54
C ALA A 38 -11.13 -7.53 4.42
N ILE A 39 -9.99 -7.14 3.83
CA ILE A 39 -8.86 -8.03 3.59
C ILE A 39 -8.02 -8.15 4.87
N PRO A 40 -7.76 -9.38 5.38
CA PRO A 40 -6.90 -9.58 6.54
C PRO A 40 -5.48 -9.08 6.30
N ALA A 41 -4.81 -8.63 7.36
CA ALA A 41 -3.41 -8.24 7.30
C ALA A 41 -2.52 -9.45 6.92
N GLU A 42 -1.77 -9.31 5.83
CA GLU A 42 -0.86 -10.35 5.33
C GLU A 42 0.46 -10.39 6.13
N LYS A 43 1.13 -11.55 6.12
CA LYS A 43 2.44 -11.73 6.77
C LYS A 43 3.49 -10.87 6.06
N ARG A 44 4.17 -10.03 6.84
CA ARG A 44 5.17 -9.08 6.33
C ARG A 44 6.52 -9.77 6.17
N ILE A 45 7.09 -9.68 4.98
CA ILE A 45 8.53 -9.90 4.79
C ILE A 45 9.21 -8.60 5.24
N ILE A 46 10.23 -8.71 6.10
CA ILE A 46 10.92 -7.55 6.64
C ILE A 46 12.39 -7.63 6.25
N ARG A 47 12.85 -6.65 5.47
CA ARG A 47 14.24 -6.55 5.02
C ARG A 47 14.97 -5.44 5.75
N VAL A 48 16.29 -5.57 5.84
CA VAL A 48 17.16 -4.50 6.33
C VAL A 48 17.02 -3.29 5.42
N ASP A 49 16.94 -2.09 6.00
CA ASP A 49 16.93 -0.85 5.23
C ASP A 49 18.16 -0.83 4.30
N PRO A 50 17.98 -0.69 2.97
CA PRO A 50 19.09 -0.75 2.02
C PRO A 50 20.14 0.35 2.25
N THR A 51 19.76 1.45 2.91
CA THR A 51 20.68 2.53 3.29
C THR A 51 21.49 2.23 4.56
N CYS A 52 21.15 1.16 5.29
CA CYS A 52 21.94 0.71 6.41
C CYS A 52 23.28 0.14 5.89
N PRO A 53 24.45 0.56 6.41
CA PRO A 53 25.74 0.00 6.02
C PRO A 53 25.86 -1.52 6.20
N LEU A 54 25.03 -2.11 7.06
CA LEU A 54 25.00 -3.55 7.32
C LEU A 54 24.08 -4.31 6.36
N SER A 55 23.37 -3.63 5.45
CA SER A 55 22.40 -4.26 4.52
C SER A 55 23.06 -5.25 3.55
N SER A 56 24.35 -5.05 3.25
CA SER A 56 25.13 -5.93 2.36
C SER A 56 25.68 -7.17 3.06
N ASN A 57 25.54 -7.27 4.39
CA ASN A 57 26.07 -8.40 5.16
C ASN A 57 25.08 -9.57 5.12
N PRO A 58 25.46 -10.74 4.58
CA PRO A 58 24.52 -11.87 4.42
C PRO A 58 23.94 -12.40 5.72
N GLY A 59 24.65 -12.23 6.83
CA GLY A 59 24.22 -12.67 8.16
C GLY A 59 23.39 -11.65 8.94
N THR A 60 23.18 -10.44 8.40
CA THR A 60 22.40 -9.40 9.06
C THR A 60 20.94 -9.47 8.61
N GLN A 61 20.05 -9.65 9.58
CA GLN A 61 18.61 -9.68 9.35
C GLN A 61 17.88 -8.82 10.37
N VAL A 62 16.66 -8.41 10.06
CA VAL A 62 15.79 -7.79 11.07
C VAL A 62 15.40 -8.83 12.10
N TYR A 63 15.48 -8.46 13.38
CA TYR A 63 15.11 -9.30 14.49
C TYR A 63 13.58 -9.35 14.62
N GLU A 64 12.99 -10.54 14.38
CA GLU A 64 11.54 -10.77 14.48
C GLU A 64 10.73 -9.68 13.74
N ASP A 65 9.83 -9.00 14.45
CA ASP A 65 8.95 -7.96 13.95
C ASP A 65 9.45 -6.54 14.27
N TYR A 66 10.62 -6.38 14.90
CA TYR A 66 11.16 -5.11 15.40
C TYR A 66 11.64 -4.20 14.25
N ASN A 67 10.68 -3.72 13.48
CA ASN A 67 10.83 -2.80 12.36
C ASN A 67 9.59 -1.91 12.26
N CYS A 68 9.81 -0.60 12.15
CA CYS A 68 8.72 0.32 11.84
C CYS A 68 9.17 1.46 10.95
N THR A 69 8.23 1.89 10.10
CA THR A 69 8.32 3.13 9.34
C THR A 69 7.24 4.07 9.86
N LEU A 70 7.65 5.27 10.25
CA LEU A 70 6.80 6.27 10.83
C LEU A 70 6.80 7.51 9.93
N ASN A 71 5.65 8.17 9.82
CA ASN A 71 5.51 9.40 9.05
C ASN A 71 4.82 10.49 9.88
N GLN A 72 5.14 11.74 9.59
CA GLN A 72 4.54 12.90 10.23
C GLN A 72 4.48 14.06 9.23
N THR A 73 3.26 14.51 8.96
CA THR A 73 3.01 15.72 8.19
C THR A 73 2.24 16.74 9.02
N ASN A 74 2.69 18.00 8.96
CA ASN A 74 1.97 19.16 9.48
C ASN A 74 2.22 20.32 8.51
N ILE A 75 1.14 20.75 7.86
CA ILE A 75 1.16 21.76 6.80
C ILE A 75 1.65 23.10 7.36
N GLU A 76 1.06 23.59 8.45
CA GLU A 76 1.37 24.89 9.06
C GLU A 76 2.86 25.11 9.31
N ASN A 77 3.54 24.06 9.79
CA ASN A 77 4.96 24.12 10.15
C ASN A 77 5.88 23.60 9.02
N ASN A 78 5.37 23.35 7.82
CA ASN A 78 6.08 22.72 6.69
C ASN A 78 6.87 21.46 7.12
N ASN A 79 6.27 20.66 7.99
CA ASN A 79 6.83 19.40 8.41
C ASN A 79 6.28 18.30 7.51
N ASN A 80 7.17 17.55 6.87
CA ASN A 80 6.86 16.33 6.14
C ASN A 80 8.04 15.39 6.34
N LYS A 81 7.98 14.56 7.38
CA LYS A 81 9.14 13.86 7.96
C LYS A 81 8.86 12.38 8.12
N PHE A 82 9.87 11.56 7.81
CA PHE A 82 9.84 10.13 8.08
C PHE A 82 10.81 9.76 9.23
N TYR A 83 10.54 8.63 9.87
CA TYR A 83 11.45 7.97 10.80
C TYR A 83 11.37 6.45 10.63
N ILE A 84 12.50 5.78 10.43
CA ILE A 84 12.61 4.33 10.33
C ILE A 84 13.39 3.85 11.55
N ILE A 85 12.90 2.79 12.19
CA ILE A 85 13.56 2.10 13.30
C ILE A 85 13.63 0.62 12.95
N GLN A 86 14.82 0.02 13.02
CA GLN A 86 15.01 -1.42 12.87
C GLN A 86 15.93 -1.96 13.94
N LEU A 87 15.55 -3.07 14.55
CA LEU A 87 16.45 -3.90 15.35
C LEU A 87 17.02 -4.99 14.44
N LEU A 88 18.33 -5.00 14.28
CA LEU A 88 19.05 -5.95 13.45
C LEU A 88 19.79 -6.95 14.34
N GLN A 89 19.86 -8.19 13.87
CA GLN A 89 20.69 -9.24 14.45
C GLN A 89 21.70 -9.70 13.40
N ASP A 90 22.97 -9.76 13.80
CA ASP A 90 24.03 -10.41 13.01
C ASP A 90 24.24 -11.86 13.47
N SER A 91 24.84 -12.66 12.58
CA SER A 91 25.27 -14.04 12.77
C SER A 91 26.02 -14.30 14.08
N ASN A 92 26.79 -13.31 14.55
CA ASN A 92 27.56 -13.37 15.79
C ASN A 92 26.76 -13.04 17.08
N ARG A 93 25.42 -12.93 17.00
CA ARG A 93 24.52 -12.52 18.10
C ARG A 93 24.80 -11.12 18.67
N PHE A 94 25.40 -10.24 17.86
CA PHE A 94 25.39 -8.81 18.13
C PHE A 94 24.08 -8.19 17.63
N PHE A 95 23.52 -7.29 18.43
CA PHE A 95 22.27 -6.61 18.12
C PHE A 95 22.54 -5.16 17.79
N THR A 96 21.87 -4.64 16.78
CA THR A 96 22.10 -3.29 16.30
C THR A 96 20.78 -2.57 16.08
N CYS A 97 20.55 -1.44 16.76
CA CYS A 97 19.43 -0.56 16.47
C CYS A 97 19.82 0.45 15.39
N TRP A 98 19.20 0.31 14.23
CA TRP A 98 19.28 1.25 13.12
C TRP A 98 18.13 2.27 13.21
N ASN A 99 18.47 3.55 13.16
CA ASN A 99 17.53 4.65 13.08
C ASN A 99 17.84 5.49 11.86
N ARG A 100 16.83 5.85 11.06
CA ARG A 100 16.99 6.77 9.93
C ARG A 100 15.83 7.75 9.87
N TRP A 101 16.10 9.03 9.67
CA TRP A 101 15.08 10.07 9.66
C TRP A 101 15.43 11.21 8.73
N GLY A 102 14.42 11.92 8.25
CA GLY A 102 14.64 13.04 7.35
C GLY A 102 13.34 13.55 6.77
N ARG A 103 13.46 14.42 5.77
CA ARG A 103 12.33 14.88 4.97
C ARG A 103 11.89 13.77 4.01
N VAL A 104 10.59 13.60 3.81
CA VAL A 104 10.05 12.65 2.81
C VAL A 104 10.57 13.02 1.41
N GLY A 105 10.96 12.03 0.62
CA GLY A 105 11.67 12.16 -0.66
C GLY A 105 13.21 12.14 -0.57
N GLU A 106 13.78 12.38 0.62
CA GLU A 106 15.22 12.45 0.86
C GLU A 106 15.78 11.21 1.57
N VAL A 107 17.11 11.02 1.50
CA VAL A 107 17.79 9.91 2.17
C VAL A 107 17.73 10.07 3.69
N GLY A 108 17.88 11.31 4.17
CA GLY A 108 17.89 11.67 5.58
C GLY A 108 19.24 11.43 6.29
N GLN A 109 19.22 11.57 7.60
CA GLN A 109 20.31 11.23 8.52
C GLN A 109 20.04 9.87 9.15
N SER A 110 21.10 9.23 9.65
CA SER A 110 21.00 7.93 10.30
C SER A 110 21.87 7.81 11.53
N LYS A 111 21.52 6.87 12.41
CA LYS A 111 22.29 6.51 13.60
C LYS A 111 22.21 5.01 13.85
N ILE A 112 23.37 4.45 14.21
CA ILE A 112 23.54 3.06 14.61
C ILE A 112 23.88 3.03 16.10
N ASN A 113 23.19 2.18 16.86
CA ASN A 113 23.57 1.82 18.22
C ASN A 113 23.83 0.31 18.28
N HIS A 114 24.96 -0.09 18.85
CA HIS A 114 25.32 -1.51 19.01
C HIS A 114 25.08 -1.99 20.44
N PHE A 115 24.63 -3.24 20.56
CA PHE A 115 24.31 -3.88 21.82
C PHE A 115 24.81 -5.33 21.84
N THR A 116 25.26 -5.77 23.00
CA THR A 116 25.67 -7.17 23.25
C THR A 116 24.53 -8.03 23.78
N ARG A 117 23.50 -7.42 24.38
CA ARG A 117 22.33 -8.10 24.94
C ARG A 117 21.08 -7.71 24.15
N LEU A 118 20.29 -8.72 23.77
CA LEU A 118 19.03 -8.52 23.06
C LEU A 118 18.07 -7.60 23.84
N GLU A 119 17.95 -7.81 25.14
CA GLU A 119 17.04 -7.03 26.00
C GLU A 119 17.35 -5.54 26.00
N ASP A 120 18.62 -5.16 25.94
CA ASP A 120 19.02 -3.77 25.93
C ASP A 120 18.72 -3.14 24.56
N ALA A 121 18.88 -3.90 23.48
CA ALA A 121 18.53 -3.48 22.13
C ALA A 121 17.01 -3.32 21.94
N LYS A 122 16.21 -4.28 22.43
CA LYS A 122 14.74 -4.18 22.46
C LYS A 122 14.29 -2.94 23.23
N LYS A 123 14.86 -2.68 24.41
CA LYS A 123 14.56 -1.47 25.19
C LYS A 123 14.89 -0.18 24.44
N ASP A 124 16.02 -0.12 23.73
CA ASP A 124 16.38 1.07 22.93
C ASP A 124 15.37 1.30 21.79
N PHE A 125 15.00 0.23 21.07
CA PHE A 125 13.98 0.27 20.03
C PHE A 125 12.63 0.76 20.57
N GLU A 126 12.13 0.12 21.63
CA GLU A 126 10.81 0.41 22.20
C GLU A 126 10.74 1.81 22.81
N LYS A 127 11.83 2.23 23.47
CA LYS A 127 11.97 3.60 23.97
C LYS A 127 11.91 4.60 22.82
N LYS A 128 12.62 4.36 21.72
CA LYS A 128 12.61 5.25 20.57
C LYS A 128 11.23 5.30 19.91
N PHE A 129 10.59 4.15 19.71
CA PHE A 129 9.23 4.07 19.19
C PHE A 129 8.27 4.90 20.04
N ARG A 130 8.22 4.66 21.36
CA ARG A 130 7.35 5.40 22.28
C ARG A 130 7.64 6.89 22.32
N GLU A 131 8.91 7.32 22.24
CA GLU A 131 9.28 8.74 22.17
C GLU A 131 8.66 9.43 20.94
N LYS A 132 8.68 8.74 19.78
CA LYS A 132 8.21 9.27 18.50
C LYS A 132 6.71 9.17 18.31
N THR A 133 6.06 8.14 18.87
CA THR A 133 4.64 7.84 18.61
C THR A 133 3.74 8.04 19.82
N LYS A 134 4.27 8.11 21.05
CA LYS A 134 3.54 7.98 22.33
C LYS A 134 2.82 6.63 22.54
N ASN A 135 3.03 5.65 21.67
CA ASN A 135 2.43 4.31 21.78
C ASN A 135 3.46 3.31 22.33
N ASN A 136 2.98 2.24 22.96
CA ASN A 136 3.84 1.10 23.34
C ASN A 136 4.02 0.17 22.13
N TRP A 137 5.22 -0.39 21.96
CA TRP A 137 5.51 -1.28 20.83
C TRP A 137 4.68 -2.57 20.85
N ALA A 138 4.44 -3.11 22.04
CA ALA A 138 3.62 -4.31 22.24
C ALA A 138 2.13 -4.10 21.88
N GLU A 139 1.65 -2.86 21.88
CA GLU A 139 0.25 -2.48 21.61
C GLU A 139 0.10 -1.84 20.22
N ARG A 140 1.09 -2.00 19.35
CA ARG A 140 1.13 -1.37 18.02
C ARG A 140 -0.04 -1.73 17.10
N ASP A 141 -0.71 -2.86 17.34
CA ASP A 141 -1.90 -3.27 16.57
C ASP A 141 -3.13 -2.39 16.92
N HIS A 142 -3.09 -1.72 18.08
CA HIS A 142 -4.08 -0.75 18.54
C HIS A 142 -3.51 0.68 18.51
N PHE A 143 -2.74 1.00 17.47
CA PHE A 143 -2.04 2.28 17.35
C PHE A 143 -2.99 3.48 17.38
N VAL A 144 -2.71 4.46 18.25
CA VAL A 144 -3.45 5.73 18.30
C VAL A 144 -2.57 6.87 17.82
N SER A 145 -3.02 7.60 16.79
CA SER A 145 -2.31 8.79 16.32
C SER A 145 -2.46 9.94 17.32
N HIS A 146 -1.37 10.65 17.60
CA HIS A 146 -1.37 11.79 18.51
C HIS A 146 -0.92 13.07 17.80
N PRO A 147 -1.54 14.23 18.09
CA PRO A 147 -1.10 15.52 17.55
C PRO A 147 0.38 15.77 17.79
N GLY A 148 1.08 16.23 16.74
CA GLY A 148 2.52 16.52 16.80
C GLY A 148 3.42 15.29 17.01
N LYS A 149 2.90 14.07 16.85
CA LYS A 149 3.69 12.83 16.89
C LYS A 149 3.67 12.11 15.53
N TYR A 150 4.56 11.14 15.38
CA TYR A 150 4.61 10.32 14.18
C TYR A 150 3.53 9.24 14.23
N THR A 151 2.98 8.91 13.07
CA THR A 151 2.04 7.82 12.86
C THR A 151 2.74 6.62 12.22
N LEU A 152 2.38 5.41 12.65
CA LEU A 152 2.88 4.17 12.05
C LEU A 152 2.30 3.98 10.65
N ILE A 153 3.20 3.75 9.69
CA ILE A 153 2.89 3.42 8.31
C ILE A 153 3.20 1.95 8.10
N GLU A 154 2.24 1.25 7.55
CA GLU A 154 2.39 -0.16 7.24
C GLU A 154 3.05 -0.33 5.89
N VAL A 155 4.28 -0.83 5.95
CA VAL A 155 5.12 -1.01 4.78
C VAL A 155 5.38 -2.52 4.60
N GLN A 156 4.91 -3.10 3.51
CA GLN A 156 5.30 -4.44 3.06
C GLN A 156 6.68 -4.40 2.40
N ALA A 157 7.45 -5.50 2.40
CA ALA A 157 8.69 -5.56 1.61
C ALA A 157 8.43 -6.21 0.26
N GLU A 158 9.20 -5.81 -0.75
CA GLU A 158 9.18 -6.45 -2.06
C GLU A 158 9.75 -7.88 -1.97
N ASP A 159 9.07 -8.82 -2.61
CA ASP A 159 9.64 -10.10 -2.97
C ASP A 159 10.57 -9.93 -4.17
N GLU A 160 11.87 -9.72 -3.91
CA GLU A 160 12.92 -9.81 -4.93
C GLU A 160 13.06 -11.21 -5.56
N ALA A 161 12.20 -12.18 -5.20
CA ALA A 161 12.08 -13.44 -5.94
C ALA A 161 11.79 -13.24 -7.44
N GLN A 162 11.37 -12.03 -7.83
CA GLN A 162 11.18 -11.63 -9.22
C GLN A 162 12.47 -11.20 -9.97
N GLU A 163 13.60 -10.95 -9.31
CA GLU A 163 14.87 -10.57 -9.99
C GLU A 163 15.88 -11.72 -10.15
N ALA A 164 15.63 -12.89 -9.54
CA ALA A 164 16.53 -14.03 -9.63
C ALA A 164 16.40 -14.84 -10.95
N VAL A 165 15.51 -14.45 -11.86
CA VAL A 165 15.36 -15.12 -13.15
C VAL A 165 15.94 -14.21 -14.23
N VAL A 166 17.02 -14.70 -14.85
CA VAL A 166 17.79 -14.10 -15.97
C VAL A 166 18.95 -13.16 -15.57
N LYS A 167 19.96 -13.72 -14.89
CA LYS A 167 21.36 -13.39 -15.21
C LYS A 167 21.99 -14.55 -15.98
N VAL A 168 22.08 -14.41 -17.30
CA VAL A 168 22.96 -15.25 -18.13
C VAL A 168 24.31 -14.55 -18.18
N ASP A 169 25.23 -14.87 -17.27
CA ASP A 169 26.62 -15.29 -17.56
C ASP A 169 27.47 -15.51 -16.27
N ARG A 170 28.22 -16.61 -16.29
CA ARG A 170 29.40 -17.07 -15.53
C ARG A 170 29.64 -16.68 -14.05
N GLY A 171 29.40 -17.64 -13.15
CA GLY A 171 30.02 -17.76 -11.82
C GLY A 171 29.31 -18.80 -10.92
N PRO A 172 30.01 -19.57 -10.05
CA PRO A 172 29.42 -20.75 -9.41
C PRO A 172 28.61 -20.36 -8.18
N VAL A 173 27.32 -20.11 -8.37
CA VAL A 173 26.31 -20.19 -7.32
C VAL A 173 25.38 -21.33 -7.71
N ARG A 174 25.16 -22.30 -6.81
CA ARG A 174 24.20 -23.40 -7.02
C ARG A 174 22.78 -22.86 -6.97
N THR A 175 22.35 -22.17 -8.04
CA THR A 175 20.95 -21.92 -8.33
C THR A 175 20.44 -23.11 -9.13
N VAL A 176 19.31 -23.69 -8.70
CA VAL A 176 18.58 -24.67 -9.51
C VAL A 176 18.15 -23.95 -10.78
N THR A 177 18.83 -24.20 -11.91
CA THR A 177 18.46 -23.66 -13.21
C THR A 177 17.15 -24.32 -13.64
N LYS A 178 16.02 -23.64 -13.35
CA LYS A 178 14.72 -24.03 -13.88
C LYS A 178 14.73 -23.90 -15.41
N ARG A 179 14.16 -24.87 -16.11
CA ARG A 179 13.99 -24.80 -17.57
C ARG A 179 12.79 -23.90 -17.87
N VAL A 180 13.03 -22.81 -18.60
CA VAL A 180 11.98 -21.87 -19.01
C VAL A 180 11.45 -22.29 -20.37
N GLN A 181 10.13 -22.47 -20.50
CA GLN A 181 9.50 -22.80 -21.77
C GLN A 181 9.49 -21.58 -22.73
N PRO A 182 9.49 -21.78 -24.06
CA PRO A 182 9.32 -20.70 -25.03
C PRO A 182 7.98 -19.98 -24.86
N CYS A 183 7.92 -18.71 -25.26
CA CYS A 183 6.68 -17.94 -25.14
C CYS A 183 5.62 -18.42 -26.14
N SER A 184 4.38 -18.60 -25.69
CA SER A 184 3.26 -19.02 -26.54
C SER A 184 2.46 -17.87 -27.15
N LEU A 185 2.66 -16.65 -26.65
CA LEU A 185 1.92 -15.44 -27.04
C LEU A 185 2.44 -14.85 -28.36
N ASP A 186 1.55 -14.24 -29.14
CA ASP A 186 1.93 -13.47 -30.32
C ASP A 186 2.67 -12.16 -29.93
N PRO A 187 3.46 -11.55 -30.85
CA PRO A 187 4.26 -10.37 -30.53
C PRO A 187 3.46 -9.15 -30.05
N ALA A 188 2.22 -8.97 -30.50
CA ALA A 188 1.38 -7.85 -30.07
C ALA A 188 0.89 -8.07 -28.64
N THR A 189 0.44 -9.29 -28.33
CA THR A 189 0.06 -9.67 -26.95
C THR A 189 1.25 -9.62 -26.01
N GLN A 190 2.45 -10.08 -26.42
CA GLN A 190 3.67 -9.94 -25.60
C GLN A 190 3.95 -8.48 -25.23
N LYS A 191 3.80 -7.56 -26.18
CA LYS A 191 3.97 -6.12 -25.95
C LYS A 191 2.90 -5.57 -25.00
N LEU A 192 1.65 -5.99 -25.16
CA LEU A 192 0.56 -5.62 -24.25
C LEU A 192 0.87 -6.05 -22.81
N ILE A 193 1.22 -7.32 -22.59
CA ILE A 193 1.54 -7.87 -21.26
C ILE A 193 2.73 -7.14 -20.65
N THR A 194 3.79 -6.91 -21.42
CA THR A 194 4.96 -6.14 -20.97
C THR A 194 4.57 -4.74 -20.52
N ASN A 195 3.66 -4.08 -21.24
CA ASN A 195 3.24 -2.72 -20.92
C ASN A 195 2.38 -2.65 -19.66
N ILE A 196 1.35 -3.51 -19.53
CA ILE A 196 0.40 -3.45 -18.40
C ILE A 196 1.01 -3.93 -17.09
N PHE A 197 2.08 -4.74 -17.13
CA PHE A 197 2.85 -5.17 -15.96
C PHE A 197 4.20 -4.43 -15.81
N SER A 198 4.38 -3.31 -16.54
CA SER A 198 5.64 -2.56 -16.47
C SER A 198 5.80 -1.86 -15.13
N LYS A 199 6.76 -2.34 -14.33
CA LYS A 199 7.19 -1.69 -13.07
C LYS A 199 7.68 -0.26 -13.29
N GLU A 200 8.32 0.02 -14.42
CA GLU A 200 8.76 1.39 -14.72
C GLU A 200 7.57 2.32 -14.96
N MET A 201 6.56 1.83 -15.71
CA MET A 201 5.33 2.59 -15.94
C MET A 201 4.62 2.90 -14.63
N PHE A 202 4.46 1.92 -13.73
CA PHE A 202 3.86 2.19 -12.42
C PHE A 202 4.68 3.17 -11.55
N LYS A 203 6.02 3.03 -11.51
CA LYS A 203 6.89 3.98 -10.79
C LYS A 203 6.73 5.40 -11.32
N ASN A 204 6.67 5.55 -12.65
CA ASN A 204 6.50 6.85 -13.30
C ASN A 204 5.13 7.46 -12.99
N THR A 205 4.06 6.66 -13.04
CA THR A 205 2.70 7.10 -12.66
C THR A 205 2.64 7.57 -11.21
N MET A 206 3.24 6.83 -10.27
CA MET A 206 3.31 7.24 -8.86
C MET A 206 4.08 8.54 -8.66
N ALA A 207 5.21 8.72 -9.37
CA ALA A 207 5.99 9.95 -9.28
C ALA A 207 5.23 11.17 -9.83
N LEU A 208 4.44 11.01 -10.89
CA LEU A 208 3.57 12.06 -11.44
C LEU A 208 2.44 12.46 -10.48
N MET A 209 2.10 11.62 -9.52
CA MET A 209 1.09 11.87 -8.48
C MET A 209 1.70 12.43 -7.18
N ASP A 210 2.97 12.86 -7.22
CA ASP A 210 3.75 13.37 -6.08
C ASP A 210 3.96 12.36 -4.94
N LEU A 211 3.90 11.07 -5.24
CA LEU A 211 4.14 10.02 -4.25
C LEU A 211 5.64 9.77 -4.07
N ASP A 212 6.05 9.45 -2.84
CA ASP A 212 7.42 9.08 -2.56
C ASP A 212 7.72 7.63 -2.99
N VAL A 213 8.07 7.45 -4.26
CA VAL A 213 8.43 6.15 -4.86
C VAL A 213 9.66 5.52 -4.20
N LYS A 214 10.53 6.30 -3.54
CA LYS A 214 11.73 5.74 -2.85
C LYS A 214 11.35 5.07 -1.54
N LYS A 215 10.40 5.65 -0.81
CA LYS A 215 9.89 5.10 0.46
C LYS A 215 8.78 4.09 0.25
N MET A 216 8.00 4.29 -0.80
CA MET A 216 6.91 3.43 -1.25
C MET A 216 7.22 2.89 -2.65
N PRO A 217 8.27 2.07 -2.83
CA PRO A 217 8.41 1.33 -4.07
C PRO A 217 7.24 0.33 -4.19
N LEU A 218 6.97 -0.11 -5.42
CA LEU A 218 5.65 -0.55 -5.89
C LEU A 218 4.92 -1.64 -5.11
N GLY A 219 5.57 -2.37 -4.22
CA GLY A 219 4.96 -3.42 -3.38
C GLY A 219 4.91 -3.09 -1.89
N LYS A 220 5.00 -1.82 -1.49
CA LYS A 220 5.21 -1.47 -0.09
C LYS A 220 3.99 -0.94 0.66
N LEU A 221 2.98 -0.33 0.04
CA LEU A 221 1.81 0.09 0.82
C LEU A 221 0.89 -1.10 1.10
N SER A 222 0.53 -1.34 2.36
CA SER A 222 -0.46 -2.37 2.65
C SER A 222 -1.85 -1.94 2.17
N LYS A 223 -2.69 -2.90 1.80
CA LYS A 223 -4.13 -2.71 1.53
C LYS A 223 -4.81 -1.91 2.65
N GLN A 224 -4.43 -2.21 3.90
CA GLN A 224 -4.92 -1.50 5.09
C GLN A 224 -4.46 -0.04 5.13
N GLN A 225 -3.22 0.27 4.70
CA GLN A 225 -2.74 1.63 4.62
C GLN A 225 -3.48 2.44 3.54
N ILE A 226 -3.75 1.83 2.38
CA ILE A 226 -4.56 2.44 1.32
C ILE A 226 -5.98 2.69 1.84
N ALA A 227 -6.59 1.71 2.51
CA ALA A 227 -7.92 1.85 3.13
C ALA A 227 -8.00 3.02 4.14
N ARG A 228 -6.96 3.21 4.97
CA ARG A 228 -6.86 4.38 5.87
C ARG A 228 -6.73 5.70 5.09
N GLY A 229 -6.10 5.66 3.92
CA GLY A 229 -6.06 6.80 2.99
C GLY A 229 -7.45 7.18 2.48
N PHE A 230 -8.27 6.19 2.11
CA PHE A 230 -9.66 6.40 1.71
C PHE A 230 -10.46 7.07 2.84
N GLU A 231 -10.35 6.58 4.07
CA GLU A 231 -11.02 7.17 5.26
C GLU A 231 -10.62 8.63 5.49
N ALA A 232 -9.33 8.96 5.33
CA ALA A 232 -8.86 10.33 5.48
C ALA A 232 -9.43 11.27 4.40
N LEU A 233 -9.62 10.78 3.16
CA LEU A 233 -10.26 11.55 2.09
C LEU A 233 -11.78 11.67 2.28
N GLU A 234 -12.45 10.65 2.84
CA GLU A 234 -13.87 10.74 3.21
C GLU A 234 -14.09 11.81 4.28
N ALA A 235 -13.21 11.87 5.29
CA ALA A 235 -13.27 12.93 6.30
C ALA A 235 -13.06 14.34 5.69
N LEU A 236 -12.15 14.48 4.73
CA LEU A 236 -11.96 15.73 3.97
C LEU A 236 -13.19 16.08 3.12
N GLU A 237 -13.80 15.09 2.47
CA GLU A 237 -15.00 15.29 1.66
C GLU A 237 -16.16 15.83 2.48
N GLU A 238 -16.39 15.26 3.66
CA GLU A 238 -17.46 15.73 4.55
C GLU A 238 -17.15 17.12 5.12
N ALA A 239 -15.89 17.40 5.46
CA ALA A 239 -15.46 18.73 5.89
C ALA A 239 -15.57 19.80 4.78
N LEU A 240 -15.47 19.41 3.50
CA LEU A 240 -15.66 20.31 2.36
C LEU A 240 -17.13 20.60 2.05
N LYS A 241 -18.04 19.68 2.38
CA LYS A 241 -19.49 19.82 2.15
C LYS A 241 -20.21 20.60 3.25
N GLY A 242 -19.73 20.49 4.49
CA GLY A 242 -20.34 21.12 5.65
C GLY A 242 -20.02 22.62 5.77
N PRO A 243 -20.80 23.38 6.56
CA PRO A 243 -20.33 24.67 7.05
C PRO A 243 -19.10 24.45 7.97
N THR A 244 -18.28 25.47 8.20
CA THR A 244 -17.08 25.39 9.06
C THR A 244 -17.49 25.25 10.54
N ASP A 245 -18.03 24.10 10.91
CA ASP A 245 -18.68 23.86 12.19
C ASP A 245 -17.69 23.35 13.24
N GLY A 246 -16.75 24.19 13.69
CA GLY A 246 -15.87 23.91 14.85
C GLY A 246 -15.08 22.59 14.84
N GLY A 247 -15.08 21.86 13.73
CA GLY A 247 -14.36 20.61 13.51
C GLY A 247 -12.90 20.84 13.16
N GLN A 248 -12.20 19.75 12.85
CA GLN A 248 -10.81 19.83 12.38
C GLN A 248 -10.73 20.68 11.12
N SER A 249 -9.69 21.51 11.01
CA SER A 249 -9.51 22.35 9.83
C SER A 249 -9.17 21.50 8.61
N LEU A 250 -9.43 22.01 7.40
CA LEU A 250 -9.03 21.34 6.16
C LEU A 250 -7.51 21.11 6.12
N GLU A 251 -6.71 21.98 6.76
CA GLU A 251 -5.27 21.82 6.87
C GLU A 251 -4.86 20.67 7.79
N GLU A 252 -5.57 20.49 8.91
CA GLU A 252 -5.35 19.36 9.82
C GLU A 252 -5.71 18.03 9.16
N LEU A 253 -6.85 17.96 8.49
CA LEU A 253 -7.28 16.78 7.75
C LEU A 253 -6.36 16.48 6.56
N SER A 254 -5.89 17.51 5.85
CA SER A 254 -4.89 17.36 4.79
C SER A 254 -3.55 16.87 5.34
N SER A 255 -3.12 17.41 6.48
CA SER A 255 -1.93 16.95 7.19
C SER A 255 -2.06 15.48 7.61
N HIS A 256 -3.24 15.07 8.05
CA HIS A 256 -3.54 13.68 8.38
C HIS A 256 -3.45 12.78 7.14
N PHE A 257 -4.07 13.18 6.02
CA PHE A 257 -3.98 12.45 4.76
C PHE A 257 -2.54 12.27 4.29
N TYR A 258 -1.73 13.34 4.25
CA TYR A 258 -0.31 13.25 3.87
C TYR A 258 0.57 12.53 4.90
N THR A 259 0.08 12.38 6.14
CA THR A 259 0.73 11.53 7.14
C THR A 259 0.46 10.07 6.82
N VAL A 260 -0.78 9.71 6.48
CA VAL A 260 -1.18 8.34 6.12
C VAL A 260 -0.61 7.93 4.77
N ILE A 261 -0.62 8.81 3.78
CA ILE A 261 -0.10 8.55 2.43
C ILE A 261 1.10 9.48 2.19
N PRO A 262 2.34 9.00 2.39
CA PRO A 262 3.55 9.80 2.21
C PRO A 262 3.67 10.40 0.81
N HIS A 263 3.69 11.73 0.73
CA HIS A 263 3.92 12.47 -0.50
C HIS A 263 5.27 13.20 -0.45
N ASN A 264 5.90 13.36 -1.62
CA ASN A 264 7.13 14.12 -1.77
C ASN A 264 6.83 15.49 -2.40
N PHE A 265 6.92 16.54 -1.58
CA PHE A 265 6.72 17.93 -2.02
C PHE A 265 8.04 18.71 -2.16
N GLY A 266 9.20 18.02 -2.20
CA GLY A 266 10.50 18.68 -2.10
C GLY A 266 10.56 19.56 -0.86
N HIS A 267 11.20 20.74 -0.92
CA HIS A 267 11.25 21.69 0.20
C HIS A 267 10.00 22.58 0.37
N SER A 268 9.00 22.42 -0.50
CA SER A 268 7.76 23.17 -0.47
C SER A 268 6.81 22.63 0.58
N GLN A 269 5.92 23.50 1.07
CA GLN A 269 4.84 23.12 1.96
C GLN A 269 3.83 22.23 1.23
N PRO A 270 3.34 21.14 1.85
CA PRO A 270 2.25 20.34 1.27
C PRO A 270 1.00 21.21 1.05
N PRO A 271 0.35 21.15 -0.12
CA PRO A 271 -0.82 21.96 -0.39
C PRO A 271 -2.05 21.44 0.36
N PRO A 272 -2.86 22.30 1.01
CA PRO A 272 -4.09 21.88 1.65
C PRO A 272 -5.12 21.40 0.60
N ILE A 273 -5.81 20.30 0.90
CA ILE A 273 -6.90 19.74 0.09
C ILE A 273 -8.17 20.52 0.44
N ASN A 274 -8.37 21.64 -0.26
CA ASN A 274 -9.44 22.61 0.04
C ASN A 274 -10.42 22.85 -1.12
N SER A 275 -10.32 22.06 -2.20
CA SER A 275 -11.22 22.14 -3.35
C SER A 275 -11.71 20.75 -3.75
N PRO A 276 -12.93 20.64 -4.33
CA PRO A 276 -13.45 19.36 -4.80
C PRO A 276 -12.59 18.75 -5.92
N GLU A 277 -11.96 19.57 -6.76
CA GLU A 277 -11.06 19.09 -7.82
C GLU A 277 -9.81 18.43 -7.24
N LEU A 278 -9.19 19.06 -6.23
CA LEU A 278 -8.00 18.51 -5.59
C LEU A 278 -8.33 17.25 -4.78
N LEU A 279 -9.49 17.23 -4.11
CA LEU A 279 -10.01 16.04 -3.45
C LEU A 279 -10.18 14.90 -4.46
N GLN A 280 -10.87 15.15 -5.58
CA GLN A 280 -11.10 14.13 -6.61
C GLN A 280 -9.78 13.61 -7.18
N ALA A 281 -8.81 14.49 -7.47
CA ALA A 281 -7.49 14.08 -7.92
C ALA A 281 -6.78 13.15 -6.92
N LYS A 282 -6.96 13.36 -5.60
CA LYS A 282 -6.41 12.46 -4.56
C LYS A 282 -7.21 11.16 -4.44
N LYS A 283 -8.52 11.17 -4.72
CA LYS A 283 -9.32 9.93 -4.81
C LYS A 283 -8.88 9.06 -5.97
N ASP A 284 -8.73 9.66 -7.15
CA ASP A 284 -8.26 8.97 -8.36
C ASP A 284 -6.86 8.40 -8.15
N MET A 285 -5.98 9.13 -7.46
CA MET A 285 -4.66 8.64 -7.08
C MET A 285 -4.72 7.39 -6.19
N LEU A 286 -5.61 7.33 -5.18
CA LEU A 286 -5.76 6.15 -4.33
C LEU A 286 -6.32 4.94 -5.09
N LEU A 287 -7.22 5.17 -6.04
CA LEU A 287 -7.73 4.10 -6.91
C LEU A 287 -6.59 3.50 -7.76
N VAL A 288 -5.76 4.34 -8.36
CA VAL A 288 -4.59 3.88 -9.12
C VAL A 288 -3.60 3.14 -8.22
N LEU A 289 -3.40 3.60 -6.98
CA LEU A 289 -2.57 2.87 -6.02
C LEU A 289 -3.14 1.49 -5.65
N ALA A 290 -4.46 1.38 -5.50
CA ALA A 290 -5.11 0.11 -5.23
C ALA A 290 -4.93 -0.87 -6.40
N ASP A 291 -5.06 -0.38 -7.64
CA ASP A 291 -4.86 -1.19 -8.85
C ASP A 291 -3.40 -1.66 -8.99
N ILE A 292 -2.45 -0.79 -8.68
CA ILE A 292 -1.01 -1.14 -8.66
C ILE A 292 -0.74 -2.23 -7.63
N GLU A 293 -1.26 -2.08 -6.41
CA GLU A 293 -1.11 -3.06 -5.34
C GLU A 293 -1.70 -4.42 -5.75
N LEU A 294 -2.89 -4.41 -6.35
CA LEU A 294 -3.54 -5.61 -6.88
C LEU A 294 -2.70 -6.26 -7.98
N ALA A 295 -2.13 -5.47 -8.90
CA ALA A 295 -1.26 -5.99 -9.95
C ALA A 295 0.02 -6.64 -9.36
N GLN A 296 0.61 -6.06 -8.32
CA GLN A 296 1.75 -6.67 -7.62
C GLN A 296 1.35 -7.96 -6.90
N ALA A 297 0.19 -7.98 -6.23
CA ALA A 297 -0.32 -9.16 -5.54
C ALA A 297 -0.60 -10.31 -6.53
N LEU A 298 -1.11 -10.01 -7.73
CA LEU A 298 -1.26 -10.99 -8.80
C LEU A 298 0.09 -11.57 -9.24
N GLN A 299 1.13 -10.74 -9.36
CA GLN A 299 2.45 -11.19 -9.80
C GLN A 299 3.26 -11.93 -8.72
N ALA A 300 2.79 -11.98 -7.46
CA ALA A 300 3.46 -12.71 -6.38
C ALA A 300 3.66 -14.19 -6.76
N VAL A 301 4.86 -14.72 -6.52
CA VAL A 301 5.21 -16.10 -6.92
C VAL A 301 4.58 -17.09 -5.95
N SER A 302 3.75 -18.00 -6.48
CA SER A 302 3.15 -19.04 -5.66
C SER A 302 4.20 -20.07 -5.22
N GLU A 303 4.03 -20.64 -4.03
CA GLU A 303 4.93 -21.69 -3.51
C GLU A 303 4.97 -22.93 -4.42
N GLN A 304 3.90 -23.18 -5.19
CA GLN A 304 3.83 -24.26 -6.17
C GLN A 304 4.77 -24.02 -7.35
N GLU A 305 4.88 -22.79 -7.85
CA GLU A 305 5.85 -22.43 -8.89
C GLU A 305 7.30 -22.53 -8.42
N LYS A 306 7.53 -22.54 -7.10
CA LYS A 306 8.88 -22.68 -6.53
C LYS A 306 9.41 -24.11 -6.61
N THR A 307 8.55 -25.13 -6.64
CA THR A 307 8.93 -26.57 -6.58
C THR A 307 9.04 -27.27 -7.93
N VAL A 308 8.54 -26.68 -9.02
CA VAL A 308 8.58 -27.28 -10.36
C VAL A 308 9.91 -26.97 -11.08
N GLU A 309 10.47 -27.97 -11.77
CA GLU A 309 11.73 -27.84 -12.53
C GLU A 309 11.56 -27.12 -13.88
N GLU A 310 10.37 -27.19 -14.49
CA GLU A 310 10.01 -26.44 -15.67
C GLU A 310 9.00 -25.34 -15.33
N VAL A 311 9.24 -24.12 -15.80
CA VAL A 311 8.35 -22.97 -15.59
C VAL A 311 7.94 -22.36 -16.93
N PRO A 312 6.70 -21.83 -17.04
CA PRO A 312 6.28 -21.06 -18.21
C PRO A 312 7.19 -19.86 -18.47
N HIS A 313 7.18 -19.35 -19.71
CA HIS A 313 7.77 -18.05 -20.01
C HIS A 313 7.15 -16.96 -19.11
N PRO A 314 7.91 -15.96 -18.62
CA PRO A 314 7.38 -14.93 -17.73
C PRO A 314 6.13 -14.21 -18.27
N LEU A 315 6.09 -13.93 -19.58
CA LEU A 315 4.92 -13.31 -20.20
C LEU A 315 3.70 -14.24 -20.28
N ASP A 316 3.91 -15.55 -20.47
CA ASP A 316 2.81 -16.52 -20.42
C ASP A 316 2.24 -16.64 -19.02
N ARG A 317 3.12 -16.61 -18.00
CA ARG A 317 2.72 -16.57 -16.60
C ARG A 317 1.87 -15.33 -16.32
N ASP A 318 2.37 -14.14 -16.67
CA ASP A 318 1.66 -12.88 -16.45
C ASP A 318 0.33 -12.83 -17.22
N TYR A 319 0.28 -13.38 -18.44
CA TYR A 319 -0.97 -13.54 -19.18
C TYR A 319 -1.97 -14.47 -18.48
N GLN A 320 -1.52 -15.62 -17.96
CA GLN A 320 -2.37 -16.56 -17.23
C GLN A 320 -2.94 -15.95 -15.94
N LEU A 321 -2.19 -15.06 -15.29
CA LEU A 321 -2.64 -14.34 -14.09
C LEU A 321 -3.84 -13.42 -14.37
N LEU A 322 -3.97 -12.90 -15.59
CA LEU A 322 -5.12 -12.10 -16.00
C LEU A 322 -6.44 -12.89 -16.00
N LYS A 323 -6.37 -14.22 -16.14
CA LYS A 323 -7.53 -15.12 -16.29
C LYS A 323 -8.53 -14.64 -17.35
N CYS A 324 -7.99 -14.06 -18.42
CA CYS A 324 -8.76 -13.46 -19.51
C CYS A 324 -8.17 -13.91 -20.85
N GLN A 325 -9.01 -14.45 -21.73
CA GLN A 325 -8.58 -14.84 -23.07
C GLN A 325 -8.49 -13.60 -23.96
N LEU A 326 -7.31 -13.32 -24.48
CA LEU A 326 -7.07 -12.26 -25.46
C LEU A 326 -6.78 -12.88 -26.83
N GLN A 327 -7.33 -12.26 -27.87
CA GLN A 327 -7.10 -12.66 -29.26
C GLN A 327 -6.83 -11.40 -30.08
N LEU A 328 -5.69 -11.38 -30.77
CA LEU A 328 -5.38 -10.34 -31.74
C LEU A 328 -6.35 -10.44 -32.92
N LEU A 329 -7.01 -9.33 -33.24
CA LEU A 329 -7.86 -9.23 -34.41
C LEU A 329 -6.99 -8.86 -35.62
N ASP A 330 -7.25 -9.50 -36.76
CA ASP A 330 -6.72 -9.08 -38.04
C ASP A 330 -7.43 -7.81 -38.54
N SER A 331 -6.78 -7.13 -39.50
CA SER A 331 -7.23 -5.83 -40.02
C SER A 331 -8.38 -5.94 -41.01
#